data_AF-A0A7L8SE08-F1
#
_entry.id   AF-A0A7L8SE08-F1
#
_cell.length_a   1.000
_cell.length_b   1.000
_cell.length_c   1.000
_cell.angle_alpha   90.00
_cell.angle_beta   90.00
_cell.angle_gamma   90.00
#
_symmetry.space_group_name_H-M   'P 1'
#
loop_
_entity.id
_entity.type
_entity.pdbx_description
1 polymer ?
#
loop_
_entity_poly.entity_id
_entity_poly.type
_entity_poly.pdbx_seq_one_letter_code
_entity_poly.pdbx_strand_id
1 'polypeptide(L)'
;MVTLIDTPRYKLSIEGSGYPAREELLTSETSRSWQYVPHDHGALEIVANRLGLAARERATLTYGALVKNVTFCIPSINEGRPYQPNMDMDGSNVVRRQDLEVVDEFLTYLSLHSYKGADLIASALVSGPANGKPNAEFLRLARKLRRSTPRLTSDTELWTSELQRSFNYFTNLSSCTG
;
A
#
# COMPACT_ATOMS: atom_id res chain seq x y z
N MET A 1 5.22 -19.18 32.28
CA MET A 1 4.09 -18.26 32.02
C MET A 1 4.69 -16.86 31.92
N VAL A 2 4.95 -16.38 30.70
CA VAL A 2 5.65 -15.10 30.45
C VAL A 2 4.69 -14.18 29.74
N THR A 3 4.31 -13.10 30.42
CA THR A 3 3.48 -12.01 29.90
C THR A 3 4.29 -11.15 28.94
N LEU A 4 3.94 -11.21 27.66
CA LEU A 4 4.38 -10.28 26.63
C LEU A 4 3.51 -9.01 26.71
N ILE A 5 3.96 -8.02 27.46
CA ILE A 5 3.50 -6.64 27.33
C ILE A 5 4.74 -5.76 27.32
N ASP A 6 5.34 -5.60 26.14
CA ASP A 6 6.21 -4.46 25.86
C ASP A 6 6.19 -4.18 24.36
N THR A 7 5.12 -3.51 23.93
CA THR A 7 5.14 -2.75 22.68
C THR A 7 5.37 -1.30 23.07
N PRO A 8 6.34 -0.58 22.48
CA PRO A 8 6.56 0.82 22.80
C PRO A 8 5.31 1.61 22.45
N ARG A 9 4.58 2.02 23.50
CA ARG A 9 3.46 2.96 23.38
C ARG A 9 4.08 4.31 23.01
N TYR A 10 3.90 4.73 21.76
CA TYR A 10 4.13 6.11 21.36
C TYR A 10 3.27 7.02 22.27
N LYS A 11 3.91 7.66 23.24
CA LYS A 11 3.35 8.80 23.97
C LYS A 11 3.25 9.94 22.96
N LEU A 12 2.08 10.07 22.33
CA LEU A 12 1.72 11.29 21.64
C LEU A 12 1.29 12.30 22.70
N SER A 13 2.24 13.11 23.15
CA SER A 13 1.97 14.30 23.96
C SER A 13 1.06 15.21 23.15
N ILE A 14 -0.16 15.44 23.66
CA ILE A 14 -1.12 16.37 23.09
C ILE A 14 -0.88 17.72 23.77
N GLU A 15 -0.08 18.57 23.14
CA GLU A 15 -0.13 20.01 23.36
C GLU A 15 0.09 20.70 22.01
N GLY A 16 -0.86 21.54 21.59
CA GLY A 16 -0.70 22.43 20.44
C GLY A 16 -1.58 22.10 19.23
N SER A 17 -2.26 23.14 18.76
CA SER A 17 -3.29 23.20 17.73
C SER A 17 -2.82 22.89 16.30
N GLY A 18 -3.76 22.35 15.50
CA GLY A 18 -3.66 22.31 14.04
C GLY A 18 -3.17 20.96 13.54
N TYR A 19 -4.10 20.08 13.15
CA TYR A 19 -3.70 18.96 12.31
C TYR A 19 -3.14 19.55 11.01
N PRO A 20 -1.95 19.10 10.53
CA PRO A 20 -1.43 19.56 9.25
C PRO A 20 -2.52 19.39 8.20
N ALA A 21 -2.71 20.41 7.38
CA ALA A 21 -3.66 20.33 6.27
C ALA A 21 -3.31 19.11 5.41
N ARG A 22 -4.30 18.49 4.75
CA ARG A 22 -4.10 17.33 3.85
C ARG A 22 -2.85 17.50 2.97
N GLU A 23 -2.65 18.70 2.45
CA GLU A 23 -1.54 19.05 1.59
C GLU A 23 -0.17 19.00 2.28
N GLU A 24 -0.09 19.42 3.54
CA GLU A 24 1.15 19.40 4.33
C GLU A 24 1.57 17.96 4.64
N LEU A 25 0.61 17.10 5.01
CA LEU A 25 0.86 15.67 5.21
C LEU A 25 1.30 14.99 3.91
N LEU A 26 0.63 15.27 2.79
CA LEU A 26 1.02 14.68 1.50
C LEU A 26 2.38 15.20 1.04
N THR A 27 2.68 16.47 1.28
CA THR A 27 3.99 17.05 0.96
C THR A 27 5.09 16.36 1.75
N SER A 28 4.93 16.20 3.06
CA SER A 28 5.94 15.52 3.89
C SER A 28 6.15 14.06 3.51
N GLU A 29 5.08 13.36 3.12
CA GLU A 29 5.15 11.93 2.77
C GLU A 29 5.67 11.69 1.35
N THR A 30 5.43 12.61 0.42
CA THR A 30 5.94 12.51 -0.95
C THR A 30 7.39 12.98 -1.07
N SER A 31 7.86 13.84 -0.15
CA SER A 31 9.24 14.33 -0.10
C SER A 31 10.22 13.42 0.66
N ARG A 32 9.78 12.25 1.14
CA ARG A 32 10.69 11.30 1.80
C ARG A 32 11.72 10.75 0.82
N SER A 33 12.87 10.32 1.34
CA SER A 33 13.80 9.52 0.56
C SER A 33 13.19 8.14 0.29
N TRP A 34 13.03 7.80 -0.98
CA TRP A 34 12.59 6.50 -1.45
C TRP A 34 13.82 5.64 -1.73
N GLN A 35 13.86 4.42 -1.21
CA GLN A 35 15.02 3.55 -1.30
C GLN A 35 15.02 2.73 -2.59
N TYR A 36 13.84 2.40 -3.12
CA TYR A 36 13.67 1.42 -4.20
C TYR A 36 12.96 2.02 -5.41
N VAL A 37 11.88 2.78 -5.19
CA VAL A 37 11.00 3.29 -6.26
C VAL A 37 11.74 4.10 -7.33
N PRO A 38 12.67 5.03 -7.01
CA PRO A 38 13.36 5.84 -8.02
C PRO A 38 14.26 5.03 -8.96
N HIS A 39 14.55 3.78 -8.61
CA HIS A 39 15.49 2.95 -9.36
C HIS A 39 14.83 2.03 -10.38
N ASP A 40 13.50 1.85 -10.32
CA ASP A 40 12.80 0.94 -11.22
C ASP A 40 11.39 1.43 -11.58
N HIS A 41 11.36 2.38 -12.52
CA HIS A 41 10.12 2.91 -13.08
C HIS A 41 9.34 1.86 -13.87
N GLY A 42 10.01 0.86 -14.46
CA GLY A 42 9.37 -0.19 -15.25
C GLY A 42 8.53 -1.12 -14.35
N ALA A 43 9.11 -1.60 -13.24
CA ALA A 43 8.38 -2.36 -12.26
C ALA A 43 7.21 -1.55 -11.65
N LEU A 44 7.42 -0.25 -11.43
CA LEU A 44 6.39 0.64 -10.88
C LEU A 44 5.16 0.72 -11.80
N GLU A 45 5.38 0.90 -13.10
CA GLU A 45 4.31 0.95 -14.10
C GLU A 45 3.53 -0.38 -14.17
N ILE A 46 4.24 -1.51 -14.15
CA ILE A 46 3.61 -2.84 -14.16
C ILE A 46 2.73 -3.04 -12.92
N VAL A 47 3.24 -2.70 -11.73
CA VAL A 47 2.50 -2.79 -10.47
C VAL A 47 1.27 -1.87 -10.50
N ALA A 48 1.42 -0.62 -10.94
CA ALA A 48 0.32 0.33 -11.07
C ALA A 48 -0.77 -0.18 -12.04
N ASN A 49 -0.37 -0.71 -13.19
CA ASN A 49 -1.29 -1.27 -14.19
C ASN A 49 -2.09 -2.44 -13.62
N ARG A 50 -1.44 -3.34 -12.87
CA ARG A 50 -2.12 -4.48 -12.23
C ARG A 50 -3.15 -4.04 -11.19
N LEU A 51 -2.81 -3.05 -10.37
CA LEU A 51 -3.76 -2.47 -9.41
C LEU A 51 -4.96 -1.83 -10.15
N GLY A 52 -4.69 -1.07 -11.21
CA GLY A 52 -5.74 -0.46 -12.02
C GLY A 52 -6.66 -1.49 -12.71
N LEU A 53 -6.11 -2.60 -13.19
CA LEU A 53 -6.89 -3.73 -13.74
C LEU A 53 -7.74 -4.39 -12.65
N ALA A 54 -7.16 -4.73 -11.51
CA ALA A 54 -7.89 -5.31 -10.38
C ALA A 54 -9.04 -4.41 -9.92
N ALA A 55 -8.83 -3.08 -9.89
CA ALA A 55 -9.88 -2.13 -9.54
C ALA A 55 -11.05 -2.12 -10.55
N ARG A 56 -10.77 -2.20 -11.86
CA ARG A 56 -11.80 -2.29 -12.92
C ARG A 56 -12.58 -3.59 -12.84
N GLU A 57 -11.90 -4.69 -12.49
CA GLU A 57 -12.50 -6.01 -12.31
C GLU A 57 -13.19 -6.19 -10.95
N ARG A 58 -13.18 -5.15 -10.09
CA ARG A 58 -13.71 -5.19 -8.72
C ARG A 58 -13.10 -6.33 -7.88
N ALA A 59 -11.82 -6.60 -8.09
CA ALA A 59 -11.06 -7.66 -7.44
C ALA A 59 -9.95 -7.12 -6.54
N THR A 60 -9.45 -7.96 -5.65
CA THR A 60 -8.24 -7.71 -4.84
C THR A 60 -7.13 -8.67 -5.25
N LEU A 61 -5.88 -8.23 -5.15
CA LEU A 61 -4.70 -9.05 -5.42
C LEU A 61 -4.01 -9.46 -4.13
N THR A 62 -3.44 -10.65 -4.06
CA THR A 62 -2.43 -10.95 -3.03
C THR A 62 -1.10 -10.30 -3.40
N TYR A 63 -0.16 -10.19 -2.45
CA TYR A 63 1.22 -9.75 -2.75
C TYR A 63 1.84 -10.60 -3.88
N GLY A 64 1.72 -11.92 -3.79
CA GLY A 64 2.19 -12.85 -4.82
C GLY A 64 1.59 -12.56 -6.19
N ALA A 65 0.26 -12.40 -6.27
CA ALA A 65 -0.41 -12.08 -7.53
C ALA A 65 0.02 -10.71 -8.09
N LEU A 66 0.23 -9.72 -7.20
CA LEU A 66 0.66 -8.38 -7.59
C LEU A 66 2.02 -8.40 -8.28
N VAL A 67 2.99 -9.17 -7.77
CA VAL A 67 4.37 -9.17 -8.28
C VAL A 67 4.76 -10.42 -9.08
N LYS A 68 3.80 -11.32 -9.34
CA LYS A 68 4.03 -12.52 -10.15
C LYS A 68 4.66 -12.16 -11.49
N ASN A 69 5.81 -12.72 -11.83
CA ASN A 69 6.55 -12.43 -13.07
C ASN A 69 6.94 -10.93 -13.25
N VAL A 70 6.98 -10.14 -12.18
CA VAL A 70 7.56 -8.78 -12.22
C VAL A 70 9.04 -8.89 -11.88
N THR A 71 9.87 -8.45 -12.82
CA THR A 71 11.31 -8.39 -12.64
C THR A 71 11.69 -7.00 -12.13
N PHE A 72 12.40 -6.96 -11.01
CA PHE A 72 12.91 -5.74 -10.40
C PHE A 72 14.42 -5.60 -10.68
N CYS A 73 14.84 -4.37 -10.95
CA CYS A 73 16.21 -3.96 -11.24
C CYS A 73 16.60 -2.83 -10.28
N ILE A 74 16.94 -3.18 -9.04
CA ILE A 74 17.24 -2.21 -7.98
C ILE A 74 18.74 -2.31 -7.62
N PRO A 75 19.55 -1.23 -7.73
CA PRO A 75 21.00 -1.28 -7.51
C PRO A 75 21.43 -1.86 -6.16
N SER A 76 20.67 -1.59 -5.09
CA SER A 76 20.96 -2.08 -3.74
C SER A 76 20.55 -3.53 -3.49
N ILE A 77 19.93 -4.21 -4.46
CA ILE A 77 19.44 -5.59 -4.33
C ILE A 77 20.08 -6.44 -5.41
N ASN A 78 20.58 -7.62 -5.03
CA ASN A 78 21.18 -8.57 -5.97
C ASN A 78 22.26 -7.93 -6.88
N GLU A 79 23.04 -6.99 -6.34
CA GLU A 79 24.06 -6.23 -7.07
C GLU A 79 23.52 -5.48 -8.31
N GLY A 80 22.24 -5.04 -8.26
CA GLY A 80 21.58 -4.40 -9.39
C GLY A 80 21.15 -5.35 -10.51
N ARG A 81 21.39 -6.65 -10.36
CA ARG A 81 20.97 -7.65 -11.35
C ARG A 81 19.46 -7.89 -11.26
N PRO A 82 18.79 -8.15 -12.40
CA PRO A 82 17.37 -8.48 -12.42
C PRO A 82 17.03 -9.59 -11.43
N TYR A 83 15.99 -9.39 -10.62
CA TYR A 83 15.48 -10.42 -9.71
C TYR A 83 13.96 -10.38 -9.62
N GLN A 84 13.36 -11.51 -9.25
CA GLN A 84 11.92 -11.59 -8.98
C GLN A 84 11.72 -11.82 -7.48
N PRO A 85 10.87 -11.02 -6.81
CA PRO A 85 10.58 -11.22 -5.39
C PRO A 85 9.81 -12.52 -5.20
N ASN A 86 10.18 -13.28 -4.16
CA ASN A 86 9.43 -14.47 -3.79
C ASN A 86 8.28 -14.07 -2.85
N MET A 87 7.07 -14.07 -3.38
CA MET A 87 5.85 -13.67 -2.68
C MET A 87 4.78 -14.77 -2.68
N ASP A 88 5.15 -16.01 -2.97
CA ASP A 88 4.22 -17.13 -2.90
C ASP A 88 3.93 -17.45 -1.43
N MET A 89 2.70 -17.17 -1.04
CA MET A 89 2.18 -17.33 0.32
C MET A 89 1.49 -18.68 0.53
N ASP A 90 1.82 -19.69 -0.30
CA ASP A 90 1.24 -21.03 -0.23
C ASP A 90 1.70 -21.86 0.98
N GLY A 91 2.49 -21.25 1.88
CA GLY A 91 2.98 -21.85 3.11
C GLY A 91 4.20 -22.75 2.94
N SER A 92 4.65 -23.00 1.71
CA SER A 92 5.85 -23.79 1.43
C SER A 92 7.13 -22.94 1.43
N ASN A 93 7.00 -21.65 1.13
CA ASN A 93 8.13 -20.73 0.97
C ASN A 93 8.12 -19.61 2.01
N VAL A 94 9.30 -19.31 2.55
CA VAL A 94 9.50 -18.16 3.44
C VAL A 94 9.69 -16.91 2.61
N VAL A 95 8.74 -15.98 2.68
CA VAL A 95 8.87 -14.66 2.06
C VAL A 95 10.04 -13.91 2.70
N ARG A 96 10.99 -13.45 1.88
CA ARG A 96 12.15 -12.69 2.37
C ARG A 96 11.67 -11.31 2.80
N ARG A 97 12.15 -10.85 3.97
CA ARG A 97 11.84 -9.50 4.48
C ARG A 97 12.15 -8.40 3.47
N GLN A 98 13.27 -8.51 2.76
CA GLN A 98 13.66 -7.55 1.72
C GLN A 98 12.65 -7.48 0.57
N ASP A 99 12.07 -8.62 0.17
CA ASP A 99 11.03 -8.63 -0.87
C ASP A 99 9.79 -7.86 -0.39
N LEU A 100 9.39 -8.03 0.88
CA LEU A 100 8.26 -7.30 1.47
C LEU A 100 8.51 -5.80 1.51
N GLU A 101 9.70 -5.39 1.94
CA GLU A 101 10.08 -3.98 2.03
C GLU A 101 10.03 -3.29 0.66
N VAL A 102 10.46 -3.98 -0.42
CA VAL A 102 10.38 -3.46 -1.78
C VAL A 102 8.93 -3.27 -2.22
N VAL A 103 8.10 -4.28 -2.05
CA VAL A 103 6.70 -4.20 -2.50
C VAL A 103 5.90 -3.19 -1.68
N ASP A 104 6.12 -3.14 -0.36
CA ASP A 104 5.49 -2.16 0.53
C ASP A 104 5.88 -0.72 0.15
N GLU A 105 7.14 -0.48 -0.24
CA GLU A 105 7.55 0.86 -0.67
C GLU A 105 6.84 1.29 -1.97
N PHE A 106 6.76 0.40 -2.96
CA PHE A 106 6.04 0.67 -4.21
C PHE A 106 4.55 0.92 -3.96
N LEU A 107 3.91 0.11 -3.10
CA LEU A 107 2.52 0.31 -2.69
C LEU A 107 2.32 1.62 -1.93
N THR A 108 3.27 1.99 -1.07
CA THR A 108 3.24 3.27 -0.35
C THR A 108 3.28 4.43 -1.32
N TYR A 109 4.24 4.41 -2.24
CA TYR A 109 4.41 5.44 -3.26
C TYR A 109 3.14 5.59 -4.10
N LEU A 110 2.65 4.50 -4.68
CA LEU A 110 1.44 4.52 -5.50
C LEU A 110 0.22 5.02 -4.72
N SER A 111 0.08 4.63 -3.45
CA SER A 111 -1.01 5.09 -2.59
C SER A 111 -0.97 6.59 -2.32
N LEU A 112 0.21 7.15 -2.04
CA LEU A 112 0.34 8.60 -1.81
C LEU A 112 0.03 9.40 -3.09
N HIS A 113 0.53 8.92 -4.24
CA HIS A 113 0.28 9.57 -5.52
C HIS A 113 -1.19 9.46 -5.96
N SER A 114 -1.81 8.28 -5.81
CA SER A 114 -3.24 8.09 -6.09
C SER A 114 -4.12 8.89 -5.13
N TYR A 115 -3.70 9.05 -3.88
CA TYR A 115 -4.43 9.82 -2.90
C TYR A 115 -4.39 11.31 -3.20
N LYS A 116 -3.23 11.81 -3.67
CA LYS A 116 -3.08 13.19 -4.11
C LYS A 116 -3.93 13.50 -5.34
N GLY A 117 -3.94 12.62 -6.34
CA GLY A 117 -4.63 12.87 -7.61
C GLY A 117 -6.11 12.50 -7.64
N ALA A 118 -6.52 11.47 -6.90
CA ALA A 118 -7.85 10.85 -7.04
C ALA A 118 -8.52 10.49 -5.70
N ASP A 119 -7.94 10.88 -4.56
CA ASP A 119 -8.43 10.50 -3.22
C ASP A 119 -8.50 8.97 -2.97
N LEU A 120 -7.66 8.19 -3.67
CA LEU A 120 -7.58 6.73 -3.56
C LEU A 120 -6.36 6.27 -2.78
N ILE A 121 -6.49 5.15 -2.06
CA ILE A 121 -5.36 4.46 -1.43
C ILE A 121 -5.12 3.16 -2.20
N ALA A 122 -4.18 3.16 -3.13
CA ALA A 122 -3.93 2.02 -4.04
C ALA A 122 -3.65 0.70 -3.30
N SER A 123 -2.98 0.74 -2.15
CA SER A 123 -2.70 -0.45 -1.34
C SER A 123 -3.97 -1.11 -0.76
N ALA A 124 -5.13 -0.45 -0.80
CA ALA A 124 -6.40 -1.08 -0.45
C ALA A 124 -6.73 -2.27 -1.38
N LEU A 125 -6.27 -2.25 -2.63
CA LEU A 125 -6.53 -3.32 -3.60
C LEU A 125 -5.69 -4.58 -3.36
N VAL A 126 -4.81 -4.57 -2.36
CA VAL A 126 -3.96 -5.71 -2.02
C VAL A 126 -4.46 -6.34 -0.72
N SER A 127 -4.75 -7.64 -0.74
CA SER A 127 -5.08 -8.39 0.46
C SER A 127 -3.80 -8.80 1.22
N GLY A 128 -3.93 -8.88 2.54
CA GLY A 128 -2.85 -9.37 3.39
C GLY A 128 -2.60 -10.88 3.21
N PRO A 129 -1.54 -11.40 3.87
CA PRO A 129 -1.19 -12.83 3.89
C PRO A 129 -2.34 -13.74 4.31
N ALA A 130 -3.17 -13.24 5.24
CA ALA A 130 -4.40 -13.89 5.64
C ALA A 130 -5.50 -13.51 4.64
N ASN A 131 -5.86 -14.45 3.76
CA ASN A 131 -6.94 -14.30 2.78
C ASN A 131 -8.15 -13.56 3.37
N GLY A 132 -8.62 -12.52 2.66
CA GLY A 132 -9.79 -11.75 3.06
C GLY A 132 -9.56 -10.71 4.17
N LYS A 133 -8.31 -10.35 4.47
CA LYS A 133 -7.99 -9.25 5.40
C LYS A 133 -7.19 -8.14 4.71
N PRO A 134 -7.32 -6.88 5.18
CA PRO A 134 -6.46 -5.79 4.72
C PRO A 134 -4.99 -6.09 5.02
N ASN A 135 -4.10 -5.63 4.15
CA ASN A 135 -2.66 -5.67 4.43
C ASN A 135 -2.25 -4.58 5.44
N ALA A 136 -1.13 -4.81 6.13
CA ALA A 136 -0.66 -3.92 7.19
C ALA A 136 -0.26 -2.53 6.66
N GLU A 137 0.30 -2.47 5.46
CA GLU A 137 0.73 -1.22 4.82
C GLU A 137 -0.47 -0.32 4.49
N PHE A 138 -1.56 -0.89 3.97
CA PHE A 138 -2.84 -0.23 3.81
C PHE A 138 -3.35 0.34 5.13
N LEU A 139 -3.41 -0.46 6.21
CA LEU A 139 -3.93 0.00 7.49
C LEU A 139 -3.09 1.14 8.07
N ARG A 140 -1.76 1.05 7.93
CA ARG A 140 -0.83 2.11 8.35
C ARG A 140 -1.11 3.41 7.63
N LEU A 141 -1.27 3.37 6.30
CA LEU A 141 -1.55 4.56 5.49
C LEU A 141 -2.96 5.09 5.68
N ALA A 142 -3.98 4.23 5.65
CA ALA A 142 -5.37 4.64 5.77
C ALA A 142 -5.62 5.34 7.10
N ARG A 143 -5.10 4.82 8.22
CA ARG A 143 -5.22 5.49 9.53
C ARG A 143 -4.46 6.82 9.59
N LYS A 144 -3.35 6.94 8.84
CA LYS A 144 -2.56 8.18 8.77
C LYS A 144 -3.23 9.25 7.91
N LEU A 145 -3.83 8.86 6.79
CA LEU A 145 -4.44 9.73 5.79
C LEU A 145 -5.89 10.09 6.13
N ARG A 146 -6.68 9.12 6.61
CA ARG A 146 -8.09 9.28 7.00
C ARG A 146 -8.22 9.60 8.48
N ARG A 147 -7.57 10.67 8.95
CA ARG A 147 -7.57 11.08 10.37
C ARG A 147 -8.97 11.41 10.92
N SER A 148 -9.92 11.71 10.04
CA SER A 148 -11.34 11.93 10.37
C SER A 148 -12.12 10.65 10.62
N THR A 149 -11.58 9.48 10.26
CA THR A 149 -12.24 8.19 10.53
C THR A 149 -12.30 7.97 12.03
N PRO A 150 -13.48 7.63 12.60
CA PRO A 150 -13.61 7.31 14.02
C PRO A 150 -12.60 6.23 14.44
N ARG A 151 -11.97 6.40 15.60
CA ARG A 151 -11.00 5.42 16.12
C ARG A 151 -11.59 4.01 16.33
N LEU A 152 -12.91 3.91 16.44
CA LEU A 152 -13.65 2.67 16.64
C LEU A 152 -14.03 1.96 15.33
N THR A 153 -13.79 2.59 14.17
CA THR A 153 -14.02 1.94 12.87
C THR A 153 -13.15 0.71 12.75
N SER A 154 -13.75 -0.43 12.43
CA SER A 154 -13.01 -1.69 12.30
C SER A 154 -12.10 -1.67 11.07
N ASP A 155 -11.00 -2.42 11.11
CA ASP A 155 -10.06 -2.50 9.98
C ASP A 155 -10.73 -3.01 8.70
N THR A 156 -11.65 -3.96 8.83
CA THR A 156 -12.43 -4.50 7.71
C THR A 156 -13.38 -3.45 7.13
N GLU A 157 -14.05 -2.67 7.98
CA GLU A 157 -14.96 -1.60 7.53
C GLU A 157 -14.20 -0.49 6.80
N LEU A 158 -13.08 -0.04 7.40
CA LEU A 158 -12.19 0.94 6.77
C LEU A 158 -11.71 0.44 5.40
N TRP A 159 -11.24 -0.81 5.33
CA TRP A 159 -10.78 -1.43 4.10
C TRP A 159 -11.89 -1.53 3.04
N THR A 160 -13.06 -2.02 3.42
CA THR A 160 -14.22 -2.17 2.51
C THR A 160 -14.63 -0.81 1.94
N SER A 161 -14.59 0.25 2.74
CA SER A 161 -14.90 1.60 2.28
C SER A 161 -13.91 2.12 1.23
N GLU A 162 -12.61 1.86 1.42
CA GLU A 162 -11.56 2.28 0.47
C GLU A 162 -11.54 1.42 -0.80
N LEU A 163 -11.87 0.13 -0.70
CA LEU A 163 -12.12 -0.73 -1.86
C LEU A 163 -13.28 -0.19 -2.71
N GLN A 164 -14.42 0.13 -2.07
CA GLN A 164 -15.57 0.65 -2.80
C GLN A 164 -15.27 1.99 -3.48
N ARG A 165 -14.51 2.89 -2.83
CA ARG A 165 -14.02 4.14 -3.46
C ARG A 165 -13.21 3.85 -4.72
N SER A 166 -12.27 2.91 -4.62
CA SER A 166 -11.41 2.52 -5.73
C SER A 166 -12.22 1.93 -6.89
N PHE A 167 -13.11 0.98 -6.61
CA PHE A 167 -13.97 0.36 -7.63
C PHE A 167 -14.89 1.38 -8.32
N ASN A 168 -15.51 2.28 -7.55
CA ASN A 168 -16.39 3.30 -8.10
C ASN A 168 -15.63 4.26 -9.00
N TYR A 169 -14.43 4.71 -8.59
CA TYR A 169 -13.60 5.61 -9.39
C TYR A 169 -13.29 5.01 -10.77
N PHE A 170 -12.81 3.76 -10.82
CA PHE A 170 -12.45 3.11 -12.08
C PHE A 170 -13.66 2.73 -12.94
N THR A 171 -14.81 2.43 -12.32
CA THR A 171 -16.07 2.19 -13.05
C THR A 171 -16.52 3.47 -13.77
N ASN A 172 -16.45 4.61 -13.09
CA ASN A 172 -16.88 5.91 -13.63
C ASN A 172 -15.92 6.44 -14.70
N LEU A 173 -14.63 6.09 -14.66
CA LEU A 173 -13.69 6.44 -15.72
C LEU A 173 -14.06 5.75 -17.04
N SER A 174 -14.42 4.47 -16.99
CA SER A 174 -14.77 3.69 -18.19
C SER A 174 -16.05 4.19 -18.87
N SER A 175 -16.97 4.81 -18.13
CA SER A 175 -18.21 5.37 -18.69
C SER A 175 -18.05 6.74 -19.36
N CYS A 176 -16.91 7.41 -19.20
CA CYS A 176 -16.62 8.70 -19.83
C CYS A 176 -15.85 8.59 -21.16
N THR A 177 -15.41 7.38 -21.52
CA THR A 177 -14.67 7.09 -22.77
C THR A 177 -15.52 6.40 -23.84
N GLY A 178 -16.85 6.43 -23.70
CA GLY A 178 -17.81 5.89 -24.66
C GLY A 178 -18.40 6.94 -25.58
#